data_AF-A0A1W9IK46-F1
#
_entry.id   AF-A0A1W9IK46-F1
#
_cell.length_a   1.000
_cell.length_b   1.000
_cell.length_c   1.000
_cell.angle_alpha   90.00
_cell.angle_beta   90.00
_cell.angle_gamma   90.00
#
_symmetry.space_group_name_H-M   'P 1'
#
loop_
_entity.id
_entity.type
_entity.pdbx_description
1 polymer ?
#
loop_
_entity_poly.entity_id
_entity_poly.type
_entity_poly.pdbx_seq_one_letter_code
_entity_poly.pdbx_strand_id
1 'polypeptide(L)'
;MATSVTPLRLVAKCFTMLAVLCAFPLVTQFTAPLLAQHAAPSTPFLETNDLFLRSAGFSVKFANDAAGQRALKALPPHRFVIHTKDGQQVYVYADPGRCNCVFTGRLNNYRSYQDLLRNPLVGVDDVAPDYKTQASALLADPTPIGDPDTVAEFLRDTF
;
A
#
# COMPACT_ATOMS: atom_id res chain seq x y z
N MET A 1 -51.53 31.24 33.69
CA MET A 1 -51.14 32.61 34.08
C MET A 1 -51.13 32.69 35.60
N ALA A 2 -49.94 32.82 36.21
CA ALA A 2 -49.64 33.24 37.59
C ALA A 2 -48.11 33.13 37.76
N THR A 3 -47.31 34.08 37.28
CA THR A 3 -46.74 35.26 37.97
C THR A 3 -46.03 34.98 39.30
N SER A 4 -44.70 35.08 39.28
CA SER A 4 -43.83 35.56 40.39
C SER A 4 -42.44 35.79 39.78
N VAL A 5 -42.02 37.00 39.37
CA VAL A 5 -41.55 38.18 40.13
C VAL A 5 -40.36 37.91 41.07
N THR A 6 -39.17 38.12 40.49
CA THR A 6 -37.87 38.68 40.95
C THR A 6 -37.84 39.39 42.34
N PRO A 7 -36.69 39.61 43.04
CA PRO A 7 -35.40 40.01 42.46
C PRO A 7 -34.07 39.59 43.13
N LEU A 8 -33.04 39.78 42.28
CA LEU A 8 -31.60 39.96 42.48
C LEU A 8 -31.18 40.78 43.71
N ARG A 9 -30.18 40.31 44.48
CA ARG A 9 -29.21 41.17 45.19
C ARG A 9 -27.81 40.55 45.26
N LEU A 10 -26.88 41.32 44.74
CA LEU A 10 -25.42 41.19 44.69
C LEU A 10 -24.81 41.59 46.04
N VAL A 11 -23.91 40.80 46.64
CA VAL A 11 -22.90 41.32 47.58
C VAL A 11 -21.57 40.62 47.35
N ALA A 12 -20.55 41.47 47.21
CA ALA A 12 -19.18 41.15 46.83
C ALA A 12 -18.30 40.77 48.03
N LYS A 13 -17.27 39.96 47.71
CA LYS A 13 -15.89 39.95 48.26
C LYS A 13 -15.71 39.98 49.78
N CYS A 14 -15.08 38.94 50.32
CA CYS A 14 -14.03 39.15 51.31
C CYS A 14 -12.84 38.24 51.02
N PHE A 15 -11.69 38.89 50.93
CA PHE A 15 -10.37 38.37 50.61
C PHE A 15 -9.75 37.72 51.86
N THR A 16 -8.63 37.01 51.68
CA THR A 16 -7.74 36.42 52.70
C THR A 16 -8.25 35.10 53.31
N MET A 17 -7.47 34.02 53.39
CA MET A 17 -6.13 33.99 53.97
C MET A 17 -5.39 32.68 53.61
N LEU A 18 -4.11 32.84 53.27
CA LEU A 18 -2.99 31.90 53.41
C LEU A 18 -3.10 30.46 52.88
N ALA A 19 -2.26 30.23 51.86
CA ALA A 19 -1.13 29.31 51.90
C ALA A 19 -1.44 27.87 52.27
N VAL A 20 -1.25 26.97 51.31
CA VAL A 20 -0.41 25.76 51.44
C VAL A 20 -0.44 25.04 50.09
N LEU A 21 0.75 24.62 49.64
CA LEU A 21 1.04 23.78 48.46
C LEU A 21 1.23 24.48 47.10
N CYS A 22 2.10 25.49 47.09
CA CYS A 22 3.03 25.67 45.96
C CYS A 22 4.06 24.53 45.98
N ALA A 23 3.75 23.35 45.43
CA ALA A 23 4.77 22.36 45.03
C ALA A 23 4.14 21.16 44.31
N PHE A 24 3.68 21.32 43.07
CA PHE A 24 3.73 20.24 42.08
C PHE A 24 3.65 20.87 40.69
N PRO A 25 4.73 21.51 40.20
CA PRO A 25 4.82 21.82 38.79
C PRO A 25 4.81 20.49 38.01
N LEU A 26 3.70 20.18 37.36
CA LEU A 26 3.62 19.93 35.92
C LEU A 26 4.62 18.91 35.30
N VAL A 27 5.02 17.82 35.96
CA VAL A 27 5.91 16.78 35.37
C VAL A 27 5.18 15.45 35.12
N THR A 28 3.87 15.48 34.85
CA THR A 28 3.07 14.27 34.58
C THR A 28 2.43 14.26 33.19
N GLN A 29 3.05 14.89 32.18
CA GLN A 29 2.51 14.92 30.81
C GLN A 29 3.39 14.31 29.71
N PHE A 30 4.43 13.54 30.04
CA PHE A 30 5.28 12.91 29.02
C PHE A 30 5.47 11.39 29.20
N THR A 31 4.40 10.66 29.50
CA THR A 31 4.35 9.23 29.20
C THR A 31 3.37 9.00 28.05
N ALA A 32 3.73 9.52 26.88
CA ALA A 32 3.12 9.06 25.63
C ALA A 32 3.48 7.58 25.48
N PRO A 33 2.49 6.66 25.42
CA PRO A 33 2.82 5.27 25.17
C PRO A 33 3.42 5.20 23.76
N LEU A 34 4.67 4.75 23.68
CA LEU A 34 5.30 4.19 22.49
C LEU A 34 4.55 2.89 22.12
N LEU A 35 3.25 2.97 21.84
CA LEU A 35 2.57 1.94 21.08
C LEU A 35 2.98 2.14 19.64
N ALA A 36 4.14 1.57 19.38
CA ALA A 36 4.56 0.96 18.14
C ALA A 36 3.93 1.57 16.89
N GLN A 37 4.75 2.39 16.25
CA GLN A 37 4.69 2.78 14.86
C GLN A 37 4.83 1.54 13.95
N HIS A 38 3.96 0.54 14.11
CA HIS A 38 3.75 -0.45 13.05
C HIS A 38 3.13 0.34 11.90
N ALA A 39 3.99 0.94 11.09
CA ALA A 39 3.64 1.31 9.74
C ALA A 39 3.04 0.04 9.16
N ALA A 40 1.74 0.09 8.87
CA ALA A 40 1.09 -1.01 8.18
C ALA A 40 1.95 -1.30 6.94
N PRO A 41 2.31 -2.57 6.68
CA PRO A 41 3.08 -2.93 5.51
C PRO A 41 2.43 -2.24 4.31
N SER A 42 3.23 -1.51 3.53
CA SER A 42 2.75 -0.90 2.31
C SER A 42 2.23 -2.03 1.45
N THR A 43 0.92 -2.11 1.24
CA THR A 43 0.37 -3.06 0.27
C THR A 43 1.04 -2.69 -1.06
N PRO A 44 1.85 -3.58 -1.67
CA PRO A 44 2.38 -3.29 -2.99
C PRO A 44 1.19 -2.89 -3.86
N PHE A 45 1.30 -1.78 -4.60
CA PHE A 45 0.22 -1.27 -5.46
C PHE A 45 -0.25 -2.31 -6.49
N LEU A 46 0.54 -3.38 -6.67
CA LEU A 46 0.13 -4.62 -7.31
C LEU A 46 -0.72 -5.45 -6.35
N GLU A 47 -2.03 -5.41 -6.58
CA GLU A 47 -2.96 -6.38 -6.00
C GLU A 47 -2.50 -7.81 -6.35
N THR A 48 -2.77 -8.78 -5.48
CA THR A 48 -2.32 -10.19 -5.59
C THR A 48 -2.55 -10.77 -6.99
N ASN A 49 -3.66 -10.41 -7.63
CA ASN A 49 -3.98 -10.87 -8.98
C ASN A 49 -3.03 -10.29 -10.05
N ASP A 50 -2.73 -9.01 -9.98
CA ASP A 50 -1.80 -8.34 -10.89
C ASP A 50 -0.37 -8.83 -10.66
N LEU A 51 0.00 -9.07 -9.38
CA LEU A 51 1.26 -9.72 -9.03
C LEU A 51 1.36 -11.10 -9.68
N PHE A 52 0.34 -11.96 -9.54
CA PHE A 52 0.36 -13.30 -10.13
C PHE A 52 0.39 -13.28 -11.65
N LEU A 53 -0.34 -12.37 -12.29
CA LEU A 53 -0.29 -12.18 -13.74
C LEU A 53 1.14 -11.82 -14.18
N ARG A 54 1.80 -10.86 -13.51
CA ARG A 54 3.18 -10.47 -13.83
C ARG A 54 4.18 -11.59 -13.53
N SER A 55 4.06 -12.27 -12.39
CA SER A 55 4.92 -13.40 -12.01
C SER A 55 4.76 -14.59 -12.95
N ALA A 56 3.57 -14.81 -13.51
CA ALA A 56 3.31 -15.79 -14.57
C ALA A 56 3.85 -15.38 -15.94
N GLY A 57 4.43 -14.17 -16.07
CA GLY A 57 5.04 -13.65 -17.29
C GLY A 57 4.08 -12.96 -18.26
N PHE A 58 2.89 -12.55 -17.81
CA PHE A 58 2.04 -11.67 -18.62
C PHE A 58 2.65 -10.27 -18.74
N SER A 59 2.54 -9.68 -19.93
CA SER A 59 2.93 -8.30 -20.19
C SER A 59 1.76 -7.36 -19.96
N VAL A 60 2.00 -6.25 -19.25
CA VAL A 60 0.98 -5.23 -18.98
C VAL A 60 1.00 -4.12 -20.05
N LYS A 61 -0.18 -3.66 -20.45
CA LYS A 61 -0.40 -2.50 -21.33
C LYS A 61 -1.44 -1.58 -20.71
N PHE A 62 -1.04 -0.35 -20.38
CA PHE A 62 -1.94 0.65 -19.79
C PHE A 62 -2.81 1.32 -20.86
N ALA A 63 -4.07 1.55 -20.53
CA ALA A 63 -5.05 2.22 -21.37
C ALA A 63 -5.06 3.74 -21.13
N ASN A 64 -3.91 4.38 -21.33
CA ASN A 64 -3.71 5.80 -20.98
C ASN A 64 -4.31 6.78 -22.00
N ASP A 65 -4.63 6.32 -23.21
CA ASP A 65 -5.22 7.13 -24.27
C ASP A 65 -6.67 6.72 -24.59
N ALA A 66 -7.37 7.56 -25.35
CA ALA A 66 -8.77 7.31 -25.69
C ALA A 66 -8.98 6.03 -26.52
N ALA A 67 -7.97 5.57 -27.26
CA ALA A 67 -8.04 4.34 -28.03
C ALA A 67 -7.94 3.12 -27.10
N GLY A 68 -6.97 3.11 -26.19
CA GLY A 68 -6.76 2.11 -25.16
C GLY A 68 -7.96 2.01 -24.23
N GLN A 69 -8.54 3.12 -23.79
CA GLN A 69 -9.75 3.09 -22.95
C GLN A 69 -10.94 2.46 -23.67
N ARG A 70 -11.13 2.75 -24.97
CA ARG A 70 -12.18 2.11 -25.77
C ARG A 70 -11.94 0.61 -25.93
N ALA A 71 -10.69 0.21 -26.21
CA ALA A 71 -10.32 -1.19 -26.32
C ALA A 71 -10.53 -1.94 -24.99
N LEU A 72 -10.13 -1.33 -23.87
CA LEU A 72 -10.29 -1.88 -22.53
C LEU A 72 -11.77 -2.08 -22.18
N LYS A 73 -12.64 -1.09 -22.49
CA LYS A 73 -14.09 -1.18 -22.28
C LYS A 73 -14.78 -2.26 -23.13
N ALA A 74 -14.17 -2.66 -24.25
CA ALA A 74 -14.70 -3.72 -25.10
C ALA A 74 -14.38 -5.12 -24.56
N LEU A 75 -13.44 -5.25 -23.62
CA LEU A 75 -13.08 -6.51 -23.00
C LEU A 75 -13.97 -6.79 -21.77
N PRO A 76 -14.36 -8.05 -21.52
CA PRO A 76 -14.98 -8.42 -20.26
C PRO A 76 -14.03 -8.12 -19.08
N PRO A 77 -14.50 -7.43 -18.02
CA PRO A 77 -13.66 -7.11 -16.88
C PRO A 77 -13.31 -8.38 -16.09
N HIS A 78 -12.05 -8.46 -15.64
CA HIS A 78 -11.52 -9.50 -14.76
C HIS A 78 -11.73 -10.93 -15.27
N ARG A 79 -11.69 -11.11 -16.58
CA ARG A 79 -11.84 -12.42 -17.24
C ARG A 79 -10.83 -12.56 -18.36
N PHE A 80 -10.39 -13.80 -18.57
CA PHE A 80 -9.57 -14.14 -19.73
C PHE A 80 -10.41 -14.22 -21.00
N VAL A 81 -9.92 -13.58 -22.04
CA VAL A 81 -10.34 -13.78 -23.43
C VAL A 81 -9.18 -14.41 -24.19
N ILE A 82 -9.47 -15.40 -25.02
CA ILE A 82 -8.47 -16.09 -25.82
C ILE A 82 -8.71 -15.70 -27.27
N HIS A 83 -7.68 -15.15 -27.91
CA HIS A 83 -7.70 -14.77 -29.32
C HIS A 83 -6.62 -15.51 -30.08
N THR A 84 -6.92 -15.99 -31.28
CA THR A 84 -5.90 -16.54 -32.17
C THR A 84 -5.36 -15.41 -33.05
N LYS A 85 -4.05 -15.15 -32.98
CA LYS A 85 -3.34 -14.21 -33.83
C LYS A 85 -2.17 -14.92 -34.48
N ASP A 86 -2.08 -14.87 -35.81
CA ASP A 86 -0.99 -15.48 -36.59
C ASP A 86 -0.79 -16.98 -36.28
N GLY A 87 -1.91 -17.71 -36.07
CA GLY A 87 -1.91 -19.13 -35.70
C GLY A 87 -1.53 -19.43 -34.24
N GLN A 88 -1.27 -18.40 -33.42
CA GLN A 88 -0.92 -18.53 -32.01
C GLN A 88 -2.05 -18.03 -31.09
N GLN A 89 -2.30 -18.74 -30.00
CA GLN A 89 -3.26 -18.30 -28.98
C GLN A 89 -2.64 -17.23 -28.07
N VAL A 90 -3.33 -16.10 -27.98
CA VAL A 90 -3.04 -14.97 -27.10
C VAL A 90 -4.10 -14.91 -26.02
N TYR A 91 -3.66 -14.91 -24.76
CA TYR A 91 -4.50 -14.80 -23.58
C TYR A 91 -4.50 -13.36 -23.12
N VAL A 92 -5.68 -12.78 -22.97
CA VAL A 92 -5.90 -11.37 -22.66
C VAL A 92 -6.75 -11.26 -21.40
N TYR A 93 -6.30 -10.51 -20.41
CA TYR A 93 -7.04 -10.24 -19.17
C TYR A 93 -7.13 -8.73 -18.94
N ALA A 94 -8.32 -8.20 -18.66
CA ALA A 94 -8.56 -6.77 -18.49
C ALA A 94 -8.84 -6.42 -17.02
N ASP A 95 -8.15 -5.40 -16.49
CA ASP A 95 -8.52 -4.76 -15.22
C ASP A 95 -8.82 -3.26 -15.45
N PRO A 96 -10.09 -2.92 -15.73
CA PRO A 96 -10.53 -1.53 -15.89
C PRO A 96 -10.77 -0.79 -14.58
N GLY A 97 -10.79 -1.48 -13.43
CA GLY A 97 -11.16 -0.87 -12.15
C GLY A 97 -9.96 -0.26 -11.42
N ARG A 98 -8.80 -0.91 -11.51
CA ARG A 98 -7.62 -0.55 -10.70
C ARG A 98 -6.49 -0.01 -11.53
N CYS A 99 -5.82 -0.88 -12.29
CA CYS A 99 -4.67 -0.48 -13.10
C CYS A 99 -5.07 0.29 -14.38
N ASN A 100 -6.34 0.21 -14.80
CA ASN A 100 -6.80 0.65 -16.12
C ASN A 100 -5.90 0.07 -17.24
N CYS A 101 -5.74 -1.25 -17.23
CA CYS A 101 -4.75 -1.94 -18.06
C CYS A 101 -5.23 -3.30 -18.57
N VAL A 102 -4.49 -3.83 -19.54
CA VAL A 102 -4.67 -5.17 -20.12
C VAL A 102 -3.38 -5.96 -19.96
N PHE A 103 -3.50 -7.20 -19.50
CA PHE A 103 -2.43 -8.19 -19.45
C PHE A 103 -2.52 -9.12 -20.66
N THR A 104 -1.40 -9.34 -21.35
CA THR A 104 -1.32 -10.24 -22.50
C THR A 104 -0.22 -11.28 -22.34
N GLY A 105 -0.50 -12.50 -22.74
CA GLY A 105 0.41 -13.63 -22.61
C GLY A 105 0.05 -14.79 -23.53
N ARG A 106 0.77 -15.90 -23.41
CA ARG A 106 0.53 -17.15 -24.14
C ARG A 106 0.02 -18.24 -23.19
N LEU A 107 -0.29 -19.41 -23.75
CA LEU A 107 -0.80 -20.56 -23.00
C LEU A 107 0.09 -20.97 -21.81
N ASN A 108 1.41 -20.90 -21.96
CA ASN A 108 2.34 -21.20 -20.87
C ASN A 108 2.18 -20.21 -19.69
N ASN A 109 2.04 -18.91 -19.98
CA ASN A 109 1.77 -17.90 -18.95
C ASN A 109 0.44 -18.17 -18.24
N TYR A 110 -0.61 -18.52 -19.00
CA TYR A 110 -1.91 -18.85 -18.40
C TYR A 110 -1.83 -20.06 -17.46
N ARG A 111 -1.07 -21.10 -17.82
CA ARG A 111 -0.83 -22.27 -16.95
C ARG A 111 -0.07 -21.89 -15.69
N SER A 112 1.01 -21.11 -15.81
CA SER A 112 1.75 -20.60 -14.66
C SER A 112 0.88 -19.75 -13.73
N TYR A 113 -0.01 -18.92 -14.28
CA TYR A 113 -0.97 -18.17 -13.48
C TYR A 113 -1.93 -19.09 -12.71
N GLN A 114 -2.47 -20.12 -13.35
CA GLN A 114 -3.30 -21.10 -12.66
C GLN A 114 -2.54 -21.88 -11.57
N ASP A 115 -1.25 -22.14 -11.76
CA ASP A 115 -0.41 -22.78 -10.75
C ASP A 115 -0.20 -21.85 -9.54
N LEU A 116 0.06 -20.56 -9.77
CA LEU A 116 0.17 -19.57 -8.69
C LEU A 116 -1.13 -19.41 -7.90
N LEU A 117 -2.29 -19.51 -8.55
CA LEU A 117 -3.59 -19.50 -7.85
C LEU A 117 -3.79 -20.74 -6.96
N ARG A 118 -3.29 -21.90 -7.38
CA ARG A 118 -3.40 -23.16 -6.62
C ARG A 118 -2.37 -23.26 -5.50
N ASN A 119 -1.17 -22.75 -5.75
CA ASN A 119 -0.05 -22.75 -4.82
C ASN A 119 0.53 -21.33 -4.72
N PRO A 120 -0.14 -20.43 -3.95
CA PRO A 120 0.31 -19.07 -3.77
C PRO A 120 1.74 -19.00 -3.24
N LEU A 121 2.50 -18.00 -3.70
CA LEU A 121 3.84 -17.74 -3.17
C LEU A 121 3.70 -17.32 -1.70
N VAL A 122 4.31 -18.09 -0.79
CA VAL A 122 4.29 -17.80 0.65
C VAL A 122 5.17 -16.58 0.92
N GLY A 123 4.63 -15.58 1.65
CA GLY A 123 5.39 -14.42 2.14
C GLY A 123 5.49 -13.22 1.20
N VAL A 124 4.78 -13.19 0.06
CA VAL A 124 4.75 -12.01 -0.83
C VAL A 124 3.94 -10.83 -0.27
N ASP A 125 2.97 -11.13 0.61
CA ASP A 125 2.12 -10.12 1.26
C ASP A 125 2.62 -9.77 2.68
N ASP A 126 3.56 -10.54 3.23
CA ASP A 126 4.06 -10.45 4.60
C ASP A 126 5.50 -9.96 4.65
N VAL A 127 5.78 -8.90 3.92
CA VAL A 127 7.12 -8.31 3.88
C VAL A 127 7.19 -7.19 4.91
N ALA A 128 8.13 -7.29 5.86
CA ALA A 128 8.35 -6.23 6.85
C ALA A 128 8.62 -4.90 6.12
N PRO A 129 7.99 -3.77 6.52
CA PRO A 129 8.15 -2.49 5.84
C PRO A 129 9.56 -1.89 5.92
N ASP A 130 10.49 -2.56 6.60
CA ASP A 130 11.89 -2.15 6.70
C ASP A 130 12.68 -2.53 5.44
N TYR A 131 12.49 -1.74 4.38
CA TYR A 131 13.25 -1.89 3.13
C TYR A 131 14.77 -2.02 3.37
N LYS A 132 15.30 -1.42 4.45
CA LYS A 132 16.71 -1.52 4.87
C LYS A 132 17.13 -2.96 5.17
N THR A 133 16.35 -3.76 5.87
CA THR A 133 16.74 -5.13 6.24
C THR A 133 16.69 -6.06 5.04
N GLN A 134 15.69 -5.87 4.17
CA GLN A 134 15.58 -6.63 2.92
C GLN A 134 16.66 -6.27 1.91
N ALA A 135 16.90 -4.97 1.70
CA ALA A 135 18.00 -4.51 0.85
C ALA A 135 19.34 -4.96 1.42
N SER A 136 19.57 -4.83 2.73
CA SER A 136 20.82 -5.28 3.36
C SER A 136 21.04 -6.79 3.24
N ALA A 137 19.98 -7.61 3.30
CA ALA A 137 20.08 -9.06 3.11
C ALA A 137 20.46 -9.43 1.65
N LEU A 138 19.97 -8.68 0.67
CA LEU A 138 20.34 -8.82 -0.74
C LEU A 138 21.73 -8.24 -1.05
N LEU A 139 22.14 -7.19 -0.34
CA LEU A 139 23.42 -6.48 -0.49
C LEU A 139 24.59 -7.11 0.28
N ALA A 140 24.31 -8.02 1.22
CA ALA A 140 25.32 -8.72 2.02
C ALA A 140 25.92 -9.93 1.29
N ASP A 141 25.35 -10.35 0.16
CA ASP A 141 25.95 -11.38 -0.70
C ASP A 141 27.10 -10.76 -1.51
N PRO A 142 28.36 -11.22 -1.33
CA PRO A 142 29.49 -10.73 -2.11
C PRO A 142 29.44 -11.29 -3.53
N THR A 143 28.48 -10.83 -4.33
CA THR A 143 28.55 -11.05 -5.77
C THR A 143 29.70 -10.22 -6.35
N PRO A 144 30.43 -10.75 -7.36
CA PRO A 144 31.59 -10.06 -7.90
C PRO A 144 31.20 -8.71 -8.50
N ILE A 145 31.74 -7.67 -7.87
CA ILE A 145 31.73 -6.27 -8.28
C ILE A 145 32.15 -6.17 -9.74
N GLY A 146 31.32 -5.56 -10.59
CA GLY A 146 31.71 -5.25 -11.96
C GLY A 146 30.64 -4.82 -12.95
N ASP A 147 29.38 -4.59 -12.56
CA ASP A 147 28.37 -4.05 -13.48
C ASP A 147 27.76 -2.75 -12.91
N PRO A 148 28.08 -1.57 -13.49
CA PRO A 148 27.69 -0.26 -12.97
C PRO A 148 26.18 0.04 -13.08
N ASP A 149 25.40 -0.86 -13.67
CA ASP A 149 23.95 -0.70 -13.85
C ASP A 149 23.12 -1.58 -12.89
N THR A 150 23.73 -2.18 -11.86
CA THR A 150 22.96 -3.03 -10.94
C THR A 150 22.07 -2.25 -9.98
N VAL A 151 20.87 -2.78 -9.73
CA VAL A 151 19.91 -2.26 -8.74
C VAL A 151 20.56 -2.14 -7.35
N ALA A 152 21.54 -2.99 -7.04
CA ALA A 152 22.28 -2.95 -5.79
C ALA A 152 23.07 -1.64 -5.61
N GLU A 153 23.71 -1.14 -6.66
CA GLU A 153 24.44 0.13 -6.65
C GLU A 153 23.49 1.32 -6.57
N PHE A 154 22.41 1.32 -7.38
CA PHE A 154 21.37 2.37 -7.32
C PHE A 154 20.77 2.52 -5.92
N LEU A 155 20.45 1.40 -5.26
CA LEU A 155 19.87 1.42 -3.91
C LEU A 155 20.86 1.89 -2.83
N ARG A 156 22.16 1.66 -3.02
CA ARG A 156 23.21 2.16 -2.12
C ARG A 156 23.46 3.65 -2.26
N ASP A 157 23.32 4.19 -3.47
CA ASP A 157 23.60 5.60 -3.74
C ASP A 157 22.41 6.52 -3.47
N THR A 158 21.18 6.00 -3.53
CA THR A 158 19.96 6.80 -3.39
C THR A 158 19.45 6.93 -1.94
N PHE A 159 19.82 6.02 -1.04
CA PHE A 159 19.24 5.89 0.32
C PHE A 159 20.28 5.65 1.41
#